data_AF-A0ABD0P159-F1
#
_entry.id   AF-A0ABD0P159-F1
#
_cell.length_a   1.000
_cell.length_b   1.000
_cell.length_c   1.000
_cell.angle_alpha   90.00
_cell.angle_beta   90.00
_cell.angle_gamma   90.00
#
_symmetry.space_group_name_H-M   'P 1'
#
loop_
_entity.id
_entity.type
_entity.pdbx_description
1 polymer ?
#
loop_
_entity_poly.entity_id
_entity_poly.type
_entity_poly.pdbx_seq_one_letter_code
_entity_poly.pdbx_strand_id
1 'polypeptide(L)' 'FVDTLVTIRNRHNDVVPTMAQGVIEYRDAFGADPVTSQNIQYFLDRFYMNRISIRMLINQH' A
#
# COMPACT_ATOMS: atom_id res chain seq x y z
N PHE A 1 -22.01 -10.87 2.65
CA PHE A 1 -21.11 -10.21 1.67
C PHE A 1 -20.64 -8.86 2.19
N VAL A 2 -21.54 -7.95 2.58
CA VAL A 2 -21.18 -6.65 3.18
C VAL A 2 -20.26 -6.77 4.41
N ASP A 3 -20.55 -7.69 5.34
CA ASP A 3 -19.68 -7.92 6.51
C ASP A 3 -18.27 -8.39 6.14
N THR A 4 -18.15 -9.16 5.07
CA THR A 4 -16.88 -9.59 4.50
C THR A 4 -16.11 -8.38 3.97
N LEU A 5 -16.78 -7.46 3.27
CA LEU A 5 -16.16 -6.23 2.76
C LEU A 5 -15.72 -5.29 3.90
N VAL A 6 -16.52 -5.16 4.96
CA VAL A 6 -16.15 -4.38 6.17
C VAL A 6 -14.91 -4.98 6.84
N THR A 7 -14.85 -6.31 6.97
CA THR A 7 -13.68 -7.01 7.52
C THR A 7 -12.44 -6.78 6.67
N ILE A 8 -12.55 -6.86 5.35
CA ILE A 8 -11.44 -6.59 4.41
C ILE A 8 -10.98 -5.14 4.53
N ARG A 9 -11.91 -4.17 4.55
CA ARG A 9 -11.61 -2.75 4.71
C ARG A 9 -10.82 -2.50 6.00
N ASN A 10 -11.31 -3.03 7.12
CA ASN A 10 -10.70 -2.83 8.43
C ASN A 10 -9.30 -3.43 8.50
N ARG A 11 -9.09 -4.62 7.91
CA ARG A 11 -7.75 -5.24 7.81
C ARG A 11 -6.75 -4.37 7.05
N HIS A 12 -7.19 -3.64 6.02
CA HIS A 12 -6.33 -2.82 5.17
C HIS A 12 -6.19 -1.36 5.63
N ASN A 13 -6.67 -1.01 6.83
CA ASN A 13 -6.59 0.34 7.36
C ASN A 13 -5.16 0.87 7.40
N ASP A 14 -4.23 0.07 7.90
CA ASP A 14 -2.86 0.50 8.19
C ASP A 14 -1.86 0.22 7.06
N VAL A 15 -2.34 -0.22 5.89
CA VAL A 15 -1.46 -0.54 4.74
C VAL A 15 -0.55 0.63 4.34
N VAL A 16 -1.00 1.88 4.44
CA VAL A 16 -0.16 3.05 4.11
C VAL A 16 1.00 3.20 5.10
N PRO A 17 0.76 3.36 6.42
CA PRO A 17 1.85 3.48 7.38
C PRO A 17 2.73 2.22 7.42
N THR A 18 2.17 1.01 7.29
CA THR A 18 2.96 -0.23 7.27
C THR A 18 3.91 -0.31 6.06
N MET A 19 3.45 0.09 4.87
CA MET A 19 4.32 0.11 3.69
C MET A 19 5.38 1.21 3.78
N ALA A 20 5.02 2.39 4.31
CA ALA A 20 6.00 3.46 4.55
C ALA A 20 7.11 3.00 5.50
N GLN A 21 6.74 2.32 6.59
CA GLN A 21 7.69 1.73 7.53
C GLN A 21 8.61 0.71 6.84
N GLY A 22 8.07 -0.20 6.02
CA GLY A 22 8.87 -1.18 5.29
C GLY A 22 9.88 -0.55 4.31
N VAL A 23 9.53 0.57 3.67
CA VAL A 23 10.45 1.30 2.78
C VAL A 23 11.57 1.97 3.59
N ILE A 24 11.25 2.52 4.77
CA ILE A 24 12.25 3.09 5.69
C ILE A 24 13.21 1.99 6.17
N GLU A 25 12.69 0.86 6.65
CA GLU A 25 13.50 -0.28 7.09
C GLU A 25 14.40 -0.82 5.97
N TYR A 26 13.87 -0.94 4.75
CA TYR A 26 14.64 -1.34 3.59
C TYR A 26 15.79 -0.37 3.32
N ARG A 27 15.50 0.93 3.30
CA ARG A 27 16.50 1.97 3.08
C ARG A 27 17.57 1.97 4.18
N ASP A 28 17.17 1.80 5.43
CA ASP A 28 18.09 1.84 6.56
C ASP A 28 18.99 0.58 6.61
N ALA A 29 18.51 -0.56 6.11
CA ALA A 29 19.28 -1.81 6.05
C ALA A 29 20.20 -1.92 4.82
N PHE A 30 19.77 -1.42 3.65
CA PHE A 30 20.47 -1.64 2.37
C PHE A 30 20.97 -0.35 1.69
N GLY A 31 20.62 0.82 2.24
CA GLY A 31 20.84 2.11 1.60
C GLY A 31 19.79 2.43 0.54
N ALA A 32 19.95 3.57 -0.13
CA ALA A 32 19.14 3.95 -1.28
C ALA A 32 20.01 3.99 -2.53
N ASP A 33 19.74 3.12 -3.50
CA ASP A 33 20.29 3.26 -4.85
C ASP A 33 19.23 3.80 -5.83
N PRO A 34 19.64 4.50 -6.91
CA PRO A 34 18.70 5.14 -7.83
C PRO A 34 17.78 4.16 -8.58
N VAL A 35 18.28 2.97 -8.94
CA VAL A 35 17.52 1.99 -9.72
C VAL A 35 16.42 1.38 -8.86
N THR A 36 16.76 0.95 -7.64
CA THR A 36 15.78 0.42 -6.70
C THR A 36 14.80 1.49 -6.26
N SER A 37 15.24 2.72 -6.04
CA SER A 37 14.35 3.83 -5.68
C SER A 37 13.30 4.09 -6.77
N GLN A 38 13.70 4.04 -8.04
CA GLN A 38 12.78 4.17 -9.18
C GLN A 38 11.78 2.99 -9.24
N ASN A 39 12.25 1.76 -8.99
CA ASN A 39 11.39 0.58 -8.97
C ASN A 39 10.39 0.61 -7.81
N ILE A 40 10.83 1.02 -6.61
CA ILE A 40 9.98 1.20 -5.43
C ILE A 40 8.94 2.28 -5.71
N GLN A 41 9.34 3.43 -6.26
CA GLN A 41 8.40 4.50 -6.61
C GLN A 41 7.30 4.00 -7.54
N TYR A 42 7.68 3.37 -8.66
CA TYR A 42 6.74 2.82 -9.63
C TYR A 42 5.80 1.76 -9.04
N PHE A 43 6.33 0.90 -8.16
CA PHE A 43 5.53 -0.07 -7.43
C PHE A 43 4.53 0.60 -6.50
N LEU A 44 4.96 1.55 -5.68
CA LEU A 44 4.12 2.23 -4.69
C LEU A 44 3.00 3.02 -5.35
N ASP A 45 3.27 3.71 -6.46
CA ASP A 45 2.25 4.46 -7.21
C ASP A 45 1.11 3.53 -7.66
N ARG A 46 1.44 2.35 -8.20
CA ARG A 46 0.44 1.37 -8.65
C ARG A 46 -0.26 0.69 -7.48
N PHE A 47 0.49 0.33 -6.45
CA PHE A 47 -0.04 -0.31 -5.26
C PHE A 47 -1.08 0.58 -4.57
N TYR A 48 -0.76 1.86 -4.35
CA TYR A 48 -1.69 2.79 -3.72
C TYR A 48 -2.86 3.17 -4.62
N MET A 49 -2.65 3.30 -5.93
CA MET A 49 -3.76 3.51 -6.88
C MET A 49 -4.75 2.35 -6.86
N ASN A 50 -4.27 1.09 -6.88
CA ASN A 50 -5.13 -0.08 -6.78
C ASN A 50 -5.91 -0.09 -5.45
N ARG A 51 -5.24 0.22 -4.33
CA ARG A 51 -5.91 0.32 -3.01
C ARG A 51 -6.99 1.39 -2.96
N ILE A 52 -6.76 2.56 -3.58
CA ILE A 52 -7.77 3.62 -3.70
C ILE A 52 -8.98 3.08 -4.47
N SER A 53 -8.76 2.45 -5.64
CA SER A 53 -9.82 1.87 -6.46
C SER A 53 -10.61 0.79 -5.71
N ILE A 54 -9.95 -0.14 -5.00
CA ILE A 54 -10.61 -1.17 -4.19
C ILE A 54 -11.48 -0.53 -3.10
N ARG A 55 -10.98 0.51 -2.41
CA ARG A 55 -11.77 1.22 -1.42
C ARG A 55 -12.96 1.95 -2.04
N MET A 56 -12.79 2.53 -3.22
CA MET A 56 -13.89 3.17 -3.95
C MET A 56 -15.00 2.15 -4.24
N LEU A 57 -14.66 0.97 -4.75
CA LEU A 57 -15.61 -0.11 -5.03
C LEU A 57 -16.29 -0.63 -3.76
N ILE A 58 -15.53 -0.83 -2.67
CA ILE A 58 -16.09 -1.26 -1.37
C ILE A 58 -17.06 -0.22 -0.81
N ASN A 59 -16.78 1.07 -0.97
CA ASN A 59 -17.65 2.13 -0.44
C ASN A 59 -18.89 2.41 -1.31
N GLN A 60 -18.91 1.95 -2.56
CA GLN A 60 -20.08 2.05 -3.45
C GLN A 60 -21.10 0.91 -3.26
N HIS A 61 -20.70 -0.18 -2.59
CA HIS A 61 -21.55 -1.32 -2.24
C HIS A 61 -22.08 -1.20 -0.81
#